data_AF-A0A7S3B1V8-F1
#
_entry.id   AF-A0A7S3B1V8-F1
#
_cell.length_a   1.000
_cell.length_b   1.000
_cell.length_c   1.000
_cell.angle_alpha   90.00
_cell.angle_beta   90.00
_cell.angle_gamma   90.00
#
_symmetry.space_group_name_H-M   'P 1'
#
loop_
_entity.id
_entity.type
_entity.pdbx_description
1 polymer ?
#
loop_
_entity_poly.entity_id
_entity_poly.type
_entity_poly.pdbx_seq_one_letter_code
_entity_poly.pdbx_strand_id
1 'polypeptide(L)'
;IYGGVADFPALVSAASRAGSDIFIELGAGDFRAAATREVLSAQGAAHVAVAIDRRGADSWKQMLKMCATLISHGVESGCQVSDLYHPVMLDEFDKRINGPFETKGRAKLKRKIEINGRFREISAESAAAAAVAMSARAGAMDSRLGDQLRRVPTSTVDLQMLGPSSRASSSTNLNEHAGGGGLRSRTSSFAGSGVKLCDLDQE
;
A
#
# COMPACT_ATOMS: atom_id res chain seq x y z
N ILE A 1 -4.68 -2.53 52.58
CA ILE A 1 -3.62 -1.48 52.48
C ILE A 1 -2.39 -2.19 51.95
N TYR A 2 -1.87 -1.80 50.79
CA TYR A 2 -0.60 -2.33 50.27
C TYR A 2 0.54 -1.68 51.06
N GLY A 3 1.32 -2.48 51.79
CA GLY A 3 2.38 -1.99 52.70
C GLY A 3 3.80 -2.06 52.14
N GLY A 4 3.98 -2.58 50.93
CA GLY A 4 5.29 -2.78 50.30
C GLY A 4 5.48 -1.92 49.06
N VAL A 5 6.70 -1.45 48.85
CA VAL A 5 7.13 -0.82 47.59
C VAL A 5 7.50 -1.92 46.61
N ALA A 6 6.89 -1.92 45.42
CA ALA A 6 7.25 -2.87 44.38
C ALA A 6 8.57 -2.45 43.72
N ASP A 7 9.56 -3.35 43.73
CA ASP A 7 10.81 -3.19 42.99
C ASP A 7 10.62 -3.58 41.52
N PHE A 8 10.11 -2.63 40.74
CA PHE A 8 9.83 -2.82 39.33
C PHE A 8 11.09 -3.15 38.49
N PRO A 9 12.24 -2.45 38.66
CA PRO A 9 13.47 -2.80 37.95
C PRO A 9 13.93 -4.24 38.21
N ALA A 10 13.88 -4.71 39.46
CA ALA A 10 14.26 -6.08 39.78
C ALA A 10 13.34 -7.11 39.11
N LEU A 11 12.02 -6.84 39.08
CA LEU A 11 11.05 -7.71 38.40
C LEU A 11 11.29 -7.79 36.89
N VAL A 12 11.49 -6.66 36.22
CA VAL A 12 11.77 -6.61 34.78
C VAL A 12 13.06 -7.36 34.44
N SER A 13 14.12 -7.11 35.22
CA SER A 13 15.41 -7.80 35.04
C SER A 13 15.29 -9.31 35.26
N ALA A 14 14.48 -9.73 36.24
CA ALA A 14 14.23 -11.15 36.50
C ALA A 14 13.47 -11.82 35.36
N ALA A 15 12.46 -11.15 34.80
CA ALA A 15 11.72 -11.65 33.63
C ALA A 15 12.63 -11.76 32.40
N SER A 16 13.48 -10.77 32.16
CA SER A 16 14.46 -10.83 31.06
C SER A 16 15.46 -11.99 31.22
N ARG A 17 15.98 -12.20 32.42
CA ARG A 17 16.84 -13.37 32.72
C ARG A 17 16.12 -14.72 32.58
N ALA A 18 14.79 -14.74 32.70
CA ALA A 18 13.98 -15.92 32.46
C ALA A 18 13.72 -16.17 30.96
N GLY A 19 14.24 -15.32 30.07
CA GLY A 19 14.12 -15.44 28.61
C GLY A 19 12.97 -14.62 28.01
N SER A 20 12.31 -13.74 28.79
CA SER A 20 11.30 -12.84 28.24
C SER A 20 11.94 -11.59 27.62
N ASP A 21 11.64 -11.34 26.36
CA ASP A 21 12.13 -10.21 25.56
C ASP A 21 11.02 -9.23 25.16
N ILE A 22 9.76 -9.67 25.18
CA ILE A 22 8.58 -8.87 24.85
C ILE A 22 7.81 -8.49 26.12
N PHE A 23 7.57 -7.18 26.29
CA PHE A 23 6.85 -6.61 27.42
C PHE A 23 5.69 -5.73 26.92
N ILE A 24 4.48 -6.06 27.35
CA ILE A 24 3.26 -5.35 26.93
C ILE A 24 2.59 -4.74 28.16
N GLU A 25 2.47 -3.41 28.18
CA GLU A 25 1.73 -2.68 29.21
C GLU A 25 0.23 -2.66 28.91
N LEU A 26 -0.55 -3.10 29.89
CA LEU A 26 -2.01 -3.06 29.89
C LEU A 26 -2.48 -2.00 30.88
N GLY A 27 -2.86 -0.82 30.37
CA GLY A 27 -3.36 0.26 31.21
C GLY A 27 -3.33 1.60 30.50
N ALA A 28 -3.95 2.60 31.13
CA ALA A 28 -3.99 3.96 30.60
C ALA A 28 -2.62 4.65 30.76
N GLY A 29 -1.73 4.48 29.78
CA GLY A 29 -0.42 5.12 29.78
C GLY A 29 0.69 4.24 29.18
N ASP A 30 1.89 4.81 29.15
CA ASP A 30 3.10 4.16 28.63
C ASP A 30 4.29 4.24 29.61
N PHE A 31 4.00 4.52 30.89
CA PHE A 31 5.02 4.74 31.91
C PHE A 31 5.79 3.46 32.24
N ARG A 32 5.10 2.31 32.29
CA ARG A 32 5.77 1.03 32.61
C ARG A 32 6.52 0.51 31.40
N ALA A 33 6.00 0.64 30.19
CA ALA A 33 6.71 0.33 28.97
C ALA A 33 7.96 1.22 28.80
N ALA A 34 7.88 2.51 29.10
CA ALA A 34 9.03 3.41 29.11
C ALA A 34 10.08 3.00 30.15
N ALA A 35 9.68 2.72 31.39
CA ALA A 35 10.59 2.27 32.44
C ALA A 35 11.25 0.92 32.11
N THR A 36 10.51 -0.03 31.53
CA THR A 36 11.06 -1.31 31.05
C THR A 36 12.16 -1.06 30.03
N ARG A 37 11.93 -0.15 29.06
CA ARG A 37 12.96 0.20 28.06
C ARG A 37 14.22 0.72 28.72
N GLU A 38 14.09 1.65 29.65
CA GLU A 38 15.23 2.23 30.34
C GLU A 38 16.04 1.16 31.11
N VAL A 39 15.35 0.31 31.88
CA VAL A 39 15.98 -0.75 32.68
C VAL A 39 16.73 -1.75 31.81
N LEU A 40 16.12 -2.23 30.72
CA LEU A 40 16.72 -3.26 29.87
C LEU A 40 17.75 -2.69 28.89
N SER A 41 17.56 -1.46 28.39
CA SER A 41 18.57 -0.77 27.59
C SER A 41 19.85 -0.52 28.39
N ALA A 42 19.74 -0.16 29.67
CA ALA A 42 20.91 -0.01 30.54
C ALA A 42 21.70 -1.31 30.73
N GLN A 43 21.05 -2.47 30.53
CA GLN A 43 21.65 -3.80 30.62
C GLN A 43 22.14 -4.33 29.26
N GLY A 44 21.91 -3.59 28.16
CA GLY A 44 22.23 -4.05 26.80
C GLY A 44 21.38 -5.24 26.32
N ALA A 45 20.26 -5.53 26.99
CA ALA A 45 19.39 -6.64 26.61
C ALA A 45 18.57 -6.27 25.36
N ALA A 46 18.51 -7.17 24.37
CA ALA A 46 17.55 -7.05 23.27
C ALA A 46 16.14 -7.27 23.81
N HIS A 47 15.24 -6.30 23.56
CA HIS A 47 13.88 -6.35 24.07
C HIS A 47 12.96 -5.42 23.28
N VAL A 48 11.66 -5.64 23.42
CA VAL A 48 10.60 -4.73 22.99
C VAL A 48 9.66 -4.46 24.14
N ALA A 49 9.41 -3.18 24.43
CA ALA A 49 8.36 -2.76 25.35
C ALA A 49 7.37 -1.82 24.66
N VAL A 50 6.10 -2.19 24.71
CA VAL A 50 4.98 -1.51 24.06
C VAL A 50 3.82 -1.32 25.04
N ALA A 51 2.97 -0.33 24.79
CA ALA A 51 1.76 -0.09 25.56
C ALA A 51 0.54 -0.13 24.63
N ILE A 52 -0.53 -0.80 25.07
CA ILE A 52 -1.77 -0.92 24.30
C ILE A 52 -2.52 0.40 24.25
N ASP A 53 -2.59 1.10 25.38
CA ASP A 53 -3.38 2.32 25.50
C ASP A 53 -2.48 3.49 25.88
N ARG A 54 -2.69 4.61 25.19
CA ARG A 54 -1.98 5.86 25.45
C ARG A 54 -3.00 6.97 25.51
N ARG A 55 -3.01 7.69 26.63
CA ARG A 55 -3.94 8.80 26.85
C ARG A 55 -3.87 9.81 25.71
N GLY A 56 -5.01 10.04 25.06
CA GLY A 56 -5.15 10.98 23.94
C GLY A 56 -4.74 10.43 22.56
N ALA A 57 -4.33 9.16 22.47
CA ALA A 57 -4.14 8.48 21.20
C ALA A 57 -5.41 7.74 20.77
N ASP A 58 -5.58 7.61 19.45
CA ASP A 58 -6.60 6.73 18.90
C ASP A 58 -6.24 5.27 19.16
N SER A 59 -7.12 4.53 19.86
CA SER A 59 -6.84 3.17 20.32
C SER A 59 -6.57 2.20 19.18
N TRP A 60 -7.27 2.33 18.06
CA TRP A 60 -7.06 1.47 16.89
C TRP A 60 -5.68 1.70 16.26
N LYS A 61 -5.30 2.97 16.03
CA LYS A 61 -3.96 3.31 15.54
C LYS A 61 -2.85 2.85 16.50
N GLN A 62 -3.08 2.93 17.81
CA GLN A 62 -2.12 2.48 18.80
C GLN A 62 -1.95 0.96 18.77
N MET A 63 -3.06 0.21 18.67
CA MET A 63 -3.02 -1.24 18.51
C MET A 63 -2.28 -1.65 17.22
N LEU A 64 -2.56 -0.99 16.09
CA LEU A 64 -1.85 -1.25 14.84
C LEU A 64 -0.34 -0.98 14.93
N LYS A 65 0.07 0.11 15.59
CA LYS A 65 1.49 0.43 15.83
C LYS A 65 2.17 -0.60 16.72
N MET A 66 1.47 -1.07 17.75
CA MET A 66 1.95 -2.15 18.61
C MET A 66 2.16 -3.43 17.79
N CYS A 67 1.14 -3.88 17.06
CA CYS A 67 1.24 -5.08 16.22
C CYS A 67 2.38 -4.95 15.20
N ALA A 68 2.52 -3.80 14.53
CA ALA A 68 3.63 -3.57 13.60
C ALA A 68 4.99 -3.68 14.30
N THR A 69 5.11 -3.18 15.53
CA THR A 69 6.35 -3.27 16.32
C THR A 69 6.66 -4.71 16.71
N LEU A 70 5.65 -5.48 17.14
CA LEU A 70 5.77 -6.89 17.51
C LEU A 70 6.16 -7.76 16.30
N ILE A 71 5.49 -7.56 15.16
CA ILE A 71 5.83 -8.23 13.90
C ILE A 71 7.26 -7.90 13.45
N SER A 72 7.68 -6.63 13.59
CA SER A 72 9.03 -6.20 13.22
C SER A 72 10.10 -6.77 14.16
N HIS A 73 9.75 -7.06 15.41
CA HIS A 73 10.65 -7.72 16.37
C HIS A 73 10.94 -9.16 15.98
N GLY A 74 9.92 -9.87 15.46
CA GLY A 74 10.09 -11.21 14.91
C GLY A 74 8.91 -12.14 15.22
N VAL A 75 9.06 -13.36 14.71
CA VAL A 75 8.03 -14.41 14.70
C VAL A 75 7.66 -14.88 16.12
N GLU A 76 8.58 -14.75 17.08
CA GLU A 76 8.38 -15.18 18.48
C GLU A 76 7.29 -14.39 19.22
N SER A 77 6.90 -13.22 18.68
CA SER A 77 5.79 -12.44 19.24
C SER A 77 4.42 -13.10 19.10
N GLY A 78 4.27 -14.08 18.20
CA GLY A 78 2.98 -14.71 17.88
C GLY A 78 1.96 -13.76 17.23
N CYS A 79 2.32 -12.49 17.00
CA CYS A 79 1.44 -11.51 16.36
C CYS A 79 1.53 -11.68 14.85
N GLN A 80 0.43 -12.06 14.20
CA GLN A 80 0.35 -12.16 12.75
C GLN A 80 -0.58 -11.11 12.16
N VAL A 81 -0.26 -10.65 10.95
CA VAL A 81 -1.11 -9.69 10.23
C VAL A 81 -2.49 -10.28 9.94
N SER A 82 -2.57 -11.59 9.71
CA SER A 82 -3.83 -12.33 9.49
C SER A 82 -4.81 -12.13 10.64
N ASP A 83 -4.32 -12.12 11.88
CA ASP A 83 -5.16 -12.06 13.09
C ASP A 83 -5.84 -10.70 13.27
N LEU A 84 -5.39 -9.67 12.54
CA LEU A 84 -6.02 -8.35 12.50
C LEU A 84 -7.28 -8.31 11.62
N TYR A 85 -7.48 -9.33 10.78
CA TYR A 85 -8.61 -9.40 9.86
C TYR A 85 -9.56 -10.52 10.26
N HIS A 86 -10.86 -10.30 10.02
CA HIS A 86 -11.85 -11.33 10.25
C HIS A 86 -11.64 -12.51 9.27
N PRO A 87 -11.70 -13.78 9.72
CA PRO A 87 -11.40 -14.95 8.88
C PRO A 87 -12.25 -15.02 7.61
N VAL A 88 -13.51 -14.61 7.67
CA VAL A 88 -14.38 -14.55 6.47
C VAL A 88 -13.82 -13.63 5.38
N MET A 89 -13.22 -12.49 5.75
CA MET A 89 -12.62 -11.58 4.77
C MET A 89 -11.37 -12.19 4.14
N LEU A 90 -10.59 -12.94 4.92
CA LEU A 90 -9.42 -13.66 4.43
C LEU A 90 -9.84 -14.76 3.45
N ASP A 91 -10.86 -15.56 3.79
CA ASP A 91 -11.40 -16.60 2.91
C ASP A 91 -11.94 -16.02 1.59
N GLU A 92 -12.65 -14.89 1.64
CA GLU A 92 -13.13 -14.21 0.43
C GLU A 92 -11.98 -13.69 -0.43
N PHE A 93 -10.94 -13.14 0.19
CA PHE A 93 -9.76 -12.66 -0.48
C PHE A 93 -8.98 -13.80 -1.14
N ASP A 94 -8.77 -14.90 -0.42
CA ASP A 94 -8.10 -16.10 -0.92
C ASP A 94 -8.88 -16.73 -2.08
N LYS A 95 -10.22 -16.78 -2.01
CA LYS A 95 -11.06 -17.20 -3.13
C LYS A 95 -10.92 -16.31 -4.35
N ARG A 96 -10.67 -15.00 -4.18
CA ARG A 96 -10.46 -14.08 -5.32
C ARG A 96 -9.09 -14.20 -5.95
N ILE A 97 -8.05 -14.46 -5.16
CA ILE A 97 -6.68 -14.58 -5.66
C ILE A 97 -6.41 -15.98 -6.23
N ASN A 98 -6.75 -17.01 -5.45
CA ASN A 98 -6.40 -18.41 -5.74
C ASN A 98 -7.56 -19.20 -6.34
N GLY A 99 -8.80 -18.69 -6.25
CA GLY A 99 -9.95 -19.35 -6.83
C GLY A 99 -9.99 -19.24 -8.36
N PRO A 100 -10.82 -20.07 -9.01
CA PRO A 100 -11.02 -19.97 -10.46
C PRO A 100 -11.53 -18.57 -10.82
N PHE A 101 -11.02 -18.01 -11.91
CA PHE A 101 -11.48 -16.72 -12.41
C PHE A 101 -13.01 -16.73 -12.56
N GLU A 102 -13.70 -16.05 -11.64
CA GLU A 102 -15.12 -15.75 -11.81
C GLU A 102 -15.23 -14.82 -13.01
N THR A 103 -15.49 -15.39 -14.18
CA THR A 103 -16.00 -14.64 -15.31
C THR A 103 -17.33 -14.10 -14.85
N LYS A 104 -17.36 -12.88 -14.29
CA LYS A 104 -18.59 -12.16 -13.99
C LYS A 104 -19.42 -12.27 -15.25
N GLY A 105 -20.45 -13.12 -15.20
CA GLY A 105 -21.26 -13.43 -16.36
C GLY A 105 -21.76 -12.09 -16.84
N ARG A 106 -21.25 -11.61 -17.98
CA ARG A 106 -21.70 -10.34 -18.56
C ARG A 106 -23.19 -10.53 -18.69
N ALA A 107 -23.96 -9.88 -17.82
CA ALA A 107 -25.41 -9.93 -17.87
C ALA A 107 -25.75 -9.43 -19.28
N LYS A 108 -26.05 -10.35 -20.19
CA LYS A 108 -26.41 -10.00 -21.56
C LYS A 108 -27.67 -9.19 -21.38
N LEU A 109 -27.55 -7.88 -21.56
CA LEU A 109 -28.67 -6.95 -21.47
C LEU A 109 -29.66 -7.34 -22.58
N LYS A 110 -30.57 -8.27 -22.27
CA LYS A 110 -31.64 -8.69 -23.18
C LYS A 110 -32.66 -7.56 -23.18
N ARG A 111 -32.44 -6.55 -24.03
CA ARG A 111 -33.47 -5.55 -24.29
C ARG A 111 -34.57 -6.22 -25.10
N LYS A 112 -35.76 -6.33 -24.54
CA LYS A 112 -36.96 -6.71 -25.28
C LYS A 112 -37.34 -5.50 -26.16
N ILE A 113 -36.96 -5.55 -27.43
CA ILE A 113 -37.34 -4.53 -28.41
C ILE A 113 -38.60 -5.03 -29.11
N GLU A 114 -39.75 -4.44 -28.79
CA GLU A 114 -40.98 -4.60 -29.57
C GLU A 114 -40.95 -3.57 -30.69
N ILE A 115 -40.80 -4.03 -31.94
CA ILE A 115 -40.84 -3.15 -33.10
C ILE A 115 -42.30 -3.03 -33.54
N ASN A 116 -42.97 -1.95 -33.14
CA ASN A 116 -44.31 -1.58 -33.63
C ASN A 116 -44.26 -1.00 -35.06
N GLY A 117 -43.52 -1.64 -35.95
CA GLY A 117 -43.46 -1.28 -37.36
C GLY A 117 -44.59 -1.97 -38.12
N ARG A 118 -45.37 -1.21 -38.91
CA ARG A 118 -46.29 -1.78 -39.91
C ARG A 118 -45.48 -2.35 -41.08
N PHE A 119 -44.81 -3.48 -40.87
CA PHE A 119 -44.20 -4.24 -41.95
C PHE A 119 -45.26 -5.12 -42.60
N ARG A 120 -46.16 -4.51 -43.37
CA ARG A 120 -46.89 -5.25 -44.39
C ARG A 120 -45.97 -5.38 -45.59
N GLU A 121 -45.71 -6.62 -45.99
CA GLU A 121 -45.16 -6.99 -47.30
C GLU A 121 -43.65 -6.74 -47.53
N ILE A 122 -42.80 -7.06 -46.55
CA ILE A 122 -41.40 -7.38 -46.89
C ILE A 122 -41.38 -8.84 -47.35
N SER A 123 -41.33 -9.07 -48.67
CA SER A 123 -41.03 -10.39 -49.20
C SER A 123 -39.60 -10.80 -48.79
N ALA A 124 -39.34 -12.11 -48.66
CA ALA A 124 -38.02 -12.62 -48.30
C ALA A 124 -36.91 -12.11 -49.25
N GLU A 125 -37.24 -11.84 -50.52
CA GLU A 125 -36.34 -11.25 -51.51
C GLU A 125 -35.99 -9.79 -51.21
N SER A 126 -36.95 -8.99 -50.74
CA SER A 126 -36.73 -7.60 -50.31
C SER A 126 -35.80 -7.54 -49.09
N ALA A 127 -35.99 -8.44 -48.13
CA ALA A 127 -35.11 -8.54 -46.95
C ALA A 127 -33.68 -8.99 -47.34
N ALA A 128 -33.56 -9.96 -48.25
CA ALA A 128 -32.26 -10.43 -48.73
C ALA A 128 -31.50 -9.35 -49.52
N ALA A 129 -32.19 -8.62 -50.41
CA ALA A 129 -31.59 -7.53 -51.16
C ALA A 129 -31.12 -6.38 -50.25
N ALA A 130 -31.92 -6.04 -49.22
CA ALA A 130 -31.54 -5.04 -48.22
C ALA A 130 -30.33 -5.48 -47.38
N ALA A 131 -30.26 -6.77 -47.00
CA ALA A 131 -29.13 -7.32 -46.27
C ALA A 131 -27.83 -7.31 -47.10
N VAL A 132 -27.90 -7.65 -48.39
CA VAL A 132 -26.76 -7.59 -49.32
C VAL A 132 -26.30 -6.14 -49.51
N ALA A 133 -27.23 -5.20 -49.68
CA ALA A 133 -26.90 -3.77 -49.80
C ALA A 133 -26.28 -3.20 -48.51
N MET A 134 -26.75 -3.63 -47.34
CA MET A 134 -26.17 -3.24 -46.05
C MET A 134 -24.78 -3.84 -45.84
N SER A 135 -24.56 -5.10 -46.24
CA SER A 135 -23.25 -5.75 -46.16
C SER A 135 -22.21 -5.09 -47.07
N ALA A 136 -22.62 -4.66 -48.27
CA ALA A 136 -21.76 -3.91 -49.18
C ALA A 136 -21.37 -2.53 -48.60
N ARG A 137 -22.30 -1.86 -47.91
CA ARG A 137 -22.06 -0.57 -47.26
C ARG A 137 -21.17 -0.69 -46.01
N ALA A 138 -21.26 -1.79 -45.26
CA ALA A 138 -20.40 -2.07 -44.12
C ALA A 138 -18.93 -2.26 -44.54
N GLY A 139 -18.67 -3.03 -45.61
CA GLY A 139 -17.31 -3.20 -46.16
C GLY A 139 -16.67 -1.88 -46.64
N ALA A 140 -17.48 -0.96 -47.16
CA ALA A 140 -17.02 0.37 -47.58
C ALA A 140 -16.64 1.28 -46.39
N MET A 141 -17.26 1.13 -45.21
CA MET A 141 -16.87 1.87 -44.00
C MET A 141 -15.59 1.33 -43.37
N ASP A 142 -15.39 0.01 -43.37
CA ASP A 142 -14.13 -0.61 -42.88
C ASP A 142 -12.93 -0.23 -43.74
N SER A 143 -13.13 -0.11 -45.07
CA SER A 143 -12.08 0.34 -45.99
C SER A 143 -11.59 1.76 -45.66
N ARG A 144 -12.52 2.67 -45.29
CA ARG A 144 -12.18 4.03 -44.86
C ARG A 144 -11.42 4.06 -43.53
N LEU A 145 -11.70 3.11 -42.63
CA LEU A 145 -11.01 3.01 -41.35
C LEU A 145 -9.55 2.54 -41.54
N GLY A 146 -9.33 1.58 -42.44
CA GLY A 146 -7.99 1.10 -42.81
C GLY A 146 -7.09 2.19 -43.42
N ASP A 147 -7.67 3.06 -44.27
CA ASP A 147 -6.93 4.18 -44.87
C ASP A 147 -6.56 5.27 -43.85
N GLN A 148 -7.37 5.47 -42.80
CA GLN A 148 -7.05 6.41 -41.72
C GLN A 148 -5.93 5.89 -40.81
N LEU A 149 -5.82 4.58 -40.62
CA LEU A 149 -4.76 3.95 -39.81
C LEU A 149 -3.38 3.95 -40.49
N ARG A 150 -3.31 4.06 -41.83
CA ARG A 150 -2.05 4.20 -42.58
C ARG A 150 -1.37 5.56 -42.46
N ARG A 151 -2.06 6.57 -41.92
CA ARG A 151 -1.52 7.94 -41.79
C ARG A 151 -0.72 8.19 -40.51
N VAL A 152 -0.68 7.23 -39.58
CA VAL A 152 0.24 7.33 -38.43
C VAL A 152 1.58 6.75 -38.86
N PRO A 153 2.66 7.54 -38.98
CA PRO A 153 3.98 7.01 -39.27
C PRO A 153 4.40 6.10 -38.11
N THR A 154 4.43 4.80 -38.35
CA THR A 154 5.04 3.81 -37.46
C THR A 154 6.56 3.86 -37.64
N SER A 155 7.20 4.98 -37.31
CA SER A 155 8.64 4.97 -37.06
C SER A 155 8.85 4.31 -35.70
N THR A 156 9.32 3.07 -35.73
CA THR A 156 9.84 2.38 -34.55
C THR A 156 10.92 3.25 -33.93
N VAL A 157 10.60 3.90 -32.80
CA VAL A 157 11.60 4.56 -31.97
C VAL A 157 12.45 3.46 -31.37
N ASP A 158 13.70 3.38 -31.81
CA ASP A 158 14.68 2.43 -31.29
C ASP A 158 15.13 2.90 -29.90
N LEU A 159 14.64 2.22 -28.87
CA LEU A 159 14.81 2.57 -27.45
C LEU A 159 16.25 2.34 -26.94
N GLN A 160 17.17 1.90 -27.80
CA GLN A 160 18.57 1.62 -27.44
C GLN A 160 19.53 2.81 -27.64
N MET A 161 19.07 3.95 -28.16
CA MET A 161 19.92 5.14 -28.38
C MET A 161 19.92 6.18 -27.24
N LEU A 162 19.19 5.96 -26.14
CA LEU A 162 19.22 6.86 -24.98
C LEU A 162 20.29 6.41 -23.96
N GLY A 163 21.55 6.71 -24.27
CA GLY A 163 22.64 6.70 -23.30
C GLY A 163 22.58 7.90 -22.34
N PRO A 164 23.26 7.83 -21.17
CA PRO A 164 23.11 8.81 -20.11
C PRO A 164 24.07 9.99 -20.30
N SER A 165 23.57 11.22 -20.44
CA SER A 165 24.39 12.40 -20.14
C SER A 165 23.57 13.64 -19.78
N SER A 166 23.99 14.20 -18.64
CA SER A 166 24.00 15.61 -18.21
C SER A 166 22.71 16.44 -18.15
N ARG A 167 22.42 16.81 -16.89
CA ARG A 167 21.68 17.99 -16.45
C ARG A 167 22.03 19.25 -17.24
N ALA A 168 21.01 19.95 -17.71
CA ALA A 168 21.01 21.41 -17.86
C ALA A 168 19.63 21.96 -17.50
N SER A 169 19.63 22.89 -16.55
CA SER A 169 18.47 23.65 -16.06
C SER A 169 18.04 24.68 -17.08
N SER A 170 16.73 24.94 -17.23
CA SER A 170 16.21 26.31 -17.33
C SER A 170 14.69 26.39 -17.16
N SER A 171 14.30 27.39 -16.40
CA SER A 171 12.99 27.84 -15.92
C SER A 171 12.01 28.32 -17.00
N THR A 172 10.71 28.23 -16.70
CA THR A 172 9.78 29.36 -16.90
C THR A 172 8.81 29.47 -15.71
N ASN A 173 8.69 30.71 -15.23
CA ASN A 173 7.93 31.14 -14.06
C ASN A 173 6.43 31.28 -14.37
N LEU A 174 5.59 31.05 -13.36
CA LEU A 174 4.30 31.72 -13.19
C LEU A 174 4.10 32.09 -11.71
N ASN A 175 4.26 33.39 -11.45
CA ASN A 175 3.73 34.15 -10.32
C ASN A 175 2.19 34.29 -10.55
N GLU A 176 1.25 34.49 -9.61
CA GLU A 176 1.27 35.00 -8.24
C GLU A 176 -0.17 34.90 -7.65
N HIS A 177 -0.30 35.23 -6.35
CA HIS A 177 -1.50 35.48 -5.51
C HIS A 177 -2.03 34.30 -4.67
N ALA A 178 -2.23 34.40 -3.35
CA ALA A 178 -1.91 35.42 -2.35
C ALA A 178 -2.20 34.82 -0.94
N GLY A 179 -1.41 35.24 0.06
CA GLY A 179 -1.75 35.16 1.50
C GLY A 179 -1.22 33.90 2.22
N GLY A 180 -0.44 33.97 3.30
CA GLY A 180 0.06 35.09 4.08
C GLY A 180 0.59 34.53 5.42
N GLY A 181 1.78 34.96 5.84
CA GLY A 181 2.38 34.72 7.16
C GLY A 181 3.09 33.36 7.30
N GLY A 182 4.39 33.23 7.60
CA GLY A 182 5.33 34.17 8.17
C GLY A 182 6.03 33.51 9.35
N LEU A 183 7.35 33.29 9.22
CA LEU A 183 8.34 33.05 10.28
C LEU A 183 8.30 31.65 10.95
N ARG A 184 9.38 30.91 11.17
CA ARG A 184 10.82 31.18 11.08
C ARG A 184 11.58 29.85 11.04
N SER A 185 12.66 29.86 10.26
CA SER A 185 13.76 28.90 10.22
C SER A 185 14.37 28.59 11.60
N ARG A 186 14.85 27.35 11.77
CA ARG A 186 16.24 27.10 12.17
C ARG A 186 16.70 25.74 11.69
N THR A 187 17.57 25.78 10.68
CA THR A 187 18.53 24.74 10.37
C THR A 187 19.61 24.74 11.45
N SER A 188 20.07 23.55 11.83
CA SER A 188 21.43 23.38 12.33
C SER A 188 21.98 22.08 11.76
N SER A 189 23.00 22.26 10.94
CA SER A 189 24.01 21.30 10.53
C SER A 189 24.45 20.38 11.65
N PHE A 190 24.65 19.10 11.35
CA PHE A 190 25.56 18.26 12.12
C PHE A 190 26.72 17.82 11.24
N ALA A 191 27.92 18.25 11.64
CA ALA A 191 29.20 17.88 11.08
C ALA A 191 29.61 16.48 11.58
N GLY A 192 30.50 15.85 10.81
CA GLY A 192 30.85 14.44 10.94
C GLY A 192 31.82 14.06 12.07
N SER A 193 31.99 12.75 12.20
CA SER A 193 33.19 12.03 12.61
C SER A 193 32.84 10.55 12.41
N GLY A 194 33.46 9.77 11.53
CA GLY A 194 34.88 9.47 11.54
C GLY A 194 35.13 8.30 12.50
N VAL A 195 34.69 7.08 12.15
CA VAL A 195 35.00 5.87 12.92
C VAL A 195 36.12 5.12 12.21
N LYS A 196 37.25 5.07 12.92
CA LYS A 196 38.46 4.30 12.62
C LYS A 196 38.15 2.81 12.74
N LEU A 197 38.51 2.06 11.71
CA LEU A 197 38.66 0.62 11.72
C LEU A 197 39.95 0.32 12.51
N CYS A 198 39.86 -0.48 13.57
CA CYS A 198 41.03 -1.03 14.25
C CYS A 198 41.09 -2.53 13.97
N ASP A 199 42.28 -2.95 13.59
CA ASP A 199 42.72 -4.29 13.21
C ASP A 199 42.43 -5.34 14.29
N LEU A 200 42.02 -6.53 13.82
CA LEU A 200 42.07 -7.78 14.55
C LEU A 200 43.42 -8.43 14.26
N ASP A 201 44.27 -8.53 15.28
CA ASP A 201 45.39 -9.46 15.31
C ASP A 201 45.45 -10.15 16.69
N GLN A 202 45.56 -11.47 16.63
CA GLN A 202 46.20 -12.41 17.58
C GLN A 202 45.71 -12.48 19.05
N GLU A 203 45.07 -13.59 19.42
CA GLU A 203 45.71 -14.82 19.96
C GLU A 203 44.74 -16.02 19.87
#